data_AF-A0A8J1IMW3-F1
#
_entry.id   AF-A0A8J1IMW3-F1
#
_cell.length_a   1.000
_cell.length_b   1.000
_cell.length_c   1.000
_cell.angle_alpha   90.00
_cell.angle_beta   90.00
_cell.angle_gamma   90.00
#
_symmetry.space_group_name_H-M   'P 1'
#
loop_
_entity.id
_entity.type
_entity.pdbx_description
1 polymer ?
#
loop_
_entity_poly.entity_id
_entity_poly.type
_entity_poly.pdbx_seq_one_letter_code
_entity_poly.pdbx_strand_id
1 'polypeptide(L)'
;MLNGSVPRAQRLANARVQMPEENDERSPPGIFQPSLLLLPISPLRSFQSIVELEISGPGALWSEDVCSKFQDLPDFTPAQMEALIGLLRWRQLGASANGNTLRVSQYLLMFQNQIEDRKELRHLAQKLKSLGRTDVVQAMHEQKDLLRWLGPVTPEGQLIKEMRISQWLQFTTALSVTNPTGNDWRLLATKLDIPRTFVDLWMQQGQNPADKVLKTFMVRVSEATMGRLFDLMTEMEREDLAAML
;
A
#
# COMPACT_ATOMS: atom_id res chain seq x y z
N MET A 1 -46.97 -6.96 -29.95
CA MET A 1 -47.58 -8.28 -30.17
C MET A 1 -46.70 -9.31 -29.47
N LEU A 2 -47.23 -9.94 -28.42
CA LEU A 2 -46.61 -11.04 -27.68
C LEU A 2 -46.87 -12.35 -28.43
N ASN A 3 -45.84 -13.18 -28.57
CA ASN A 3 -45.85 -14.64 -28.77
C ASN A 3 -44.41 -15.09 -28.47
N GLY A 4 -44.10 -15.92 -27.46
CA GLY A 4 -44.60 -17.29 -27.27
C GLY A 4 -43.94 -18.17 -28.34
N SER A 5 -43.16 -19.23 -28.09
CA SER A 5 -43.22 -20.21 -27.01
C SER A 5 -42.02 -21.17 -27.11
N VAL A 6 -41.59 -21.75 -25.99
CA VAL A 6 -40.80 -23.00 -25.93
C VAL A 6 -41.76 -24.20 -26.02
N PRO A 7 -41.32 -25.35 -26.57
CA PRO A 7 -41.50 -26.59 -25.81
C PRO A 7 -40.33 -27.59 -25.85
N ARG A 8 -40.22 -28.30 -24.73
CA ARG A 8 -39.44 -29.51 -24.39
C ARG A 8 -39.85 -30.74 -25.23
N ALA A 9 -38.91 -31.68 -25.45
CA ALA A 9 -38.92 -33.06 -24.94
C ALA A 9 -38.31 -34.12 -25.91
N GLN A 10 -37.39 -34.90 -25.32
CA GLN A 10 -37.22 -36.37 -25.42
C GLN A 10 -37.05 -37.05 -26.79
N ARG A 11 -35.96 -37.82 -26.92
CA ARG A 11 -36.03 -39.27 -27.21
C ARG A 11 -34.71 -39.99 -26.91
N LEU A 12 -34.86 -41.09 -26.18
CA LEU A 12 -33.87 -42.11 -25.85
C LEU A 12 -33.69 -43.12 -27.01
N ALA A 13 -32.55 -43.83 -26.96
CA ALA A 13 -32.40 -45.28 -27.09
C ALA A 13 -31.65 -45.87 -28.32
N ASN A 14 -30.86 -46.90 -27.97
CA ASN A 14 -30.35 -48.06 -28.75
C ASN A 14 -29.01 -47.89 -29.48
N ALA A 15 -28.05 -48.83 -29.47
CA ALA A 15 -27.84 -50.17 -28.88
C ALA A 15 -26.32 -50.51 -29.05
N ARG A 16 -25.55 -50.95 -28.05
CA ARG A 16 -25.20 -52.33 -27.61
C ARG A 16 -25.02 -53.40 -28.71
N VAL A 17 -23.78 -53.89 -28.93
CA VAL A 17 -23.37 -55.28 -29.35
C VAL A 17 -21.86 -55.42 -29.04
N GLN A 18 -21.47 -56.07 -27.94
CA GLN A 18 -21.01 -57.47 -27.74
C GLN A 18 -19.52 -57.77 -28.06
N MET A 19 -18.87 -58.32 -27.03
CA MET A 19 -17.61 -59.10 -27.02
C MET A 19 -17.84 -60.52 -27.57
N PRO A 20 -16.74 -61.27 -27.80
CA PRO A 20 -16.72 -62.66 -27.39
C PRO A 20 -15.47 -63.06 -26.54
N GLU A 21 -15.73 -64.07 -25.70
CA GLU A 21 -14.86 -64.97 -24.91
C GLU A 21 -13.85 -65.74 -25.80
N GLU A 22 -12.85 -66.55 -25.40
CA GLU A 22 -12.41 -67.21 -24.16
C GLU A 22 -11.02 -67.89 -24.40
N ASN A 23 -10.38 -68.35 -23.31
CA ASN A 23 -9.53 -69.57 -23.16
C ASN A 23 -7.99 -69.57 -23.32
N ASP A 24 -7.36 -69.67 -22.13
CA ASP A 24 -6.53 -70.77 -21.58
C ASP A 24 -4.99 -70.93 -21.77
N GLU A 25 -4.39 -71.12 -20.58
CA GLU A 25 -3.18 -71.85 -20.16
C GLU A 25 -1.82 -71.68 -20.85
N ARG A 26 -0.83 -71.17 -20.08
CA ARG A 26 0.44 -71.85 -19.70
C ARG A 26 1.50 -70.85 -19.16
N SER A 27 1.99 -71.10 -17.94
CA SER A 27 3.30 -70.65 -17.41
C SER A 27 4.25 -71.88 -17.37
N PRO A 28 5.59 -71.81 -17.12
CA PRO A 28 6.52 -70.70 -16.75
C PRO A 28 7.88 -70.82 -17.55
N PRO A 29 9.11 -70.49 -17.06
CA PRO A 29 9.63 -69.49 -16.10
C PRO A 29 10.76 -68.57 -16.67
N GLY A 30 11.02 -67.45 -15.97
CA GLY A 30 12.37 -66.88 -15.84
C GLY A 30 12.79 -65.78 -16.84
N ILE A 31 13.00 -64.56 -16.33
CA ILE A 31 14.17 -63.68 -16.53
C ILE A 31 13.83 -62.27 -15.99
N PHE A 32 14.50 -61.92 -14.89
CA PHE A 32 14.85 -60.58 -14.37
C PHE A 32 13.81 -59.43 -14.42
N GLN A 33 13.15 -59.18 -13.30
CA GLN A 33 12.71 -57.84 -12.92
C GLN A 33 13.88 -57.09 -12.26
N PRO A 34 14.22 -55.85 -12.66
CA PRO A 34 15.03 -54.99 -11.80
C PRO A 34 14.15 -54.52 -10.65
N SER A 35 14.51 -54.92 -9.44
CA SER A 35 13.98 -54.36 -8.20
C SER A 35 14.19 -52.85 -8.22
N LEU A 36 13.15 -52.07 -8.50
CA LEU A 36 13.10 -50.66 -8.13
C LEU A 36 12.99 -50.62 -6.61
N LEU A 37 14.16 -50.56 -5.97
CA LEU A 37 14.32 -50.04 -4.62
C LEU A 37 13.78 -48.60 -4.64
N LEU A 38 12.48 -48.46 -4.41
CA LEU A 38 11.88 -47.21 -3.94
C LEU A 38 12.45 -46.96 -2.55
N LEU A 39 13.64 -46.36 -2.51
CA LEU A 39 14.03 -45.53 -1.38
C LEU A 39 12.89 -44.52 -1.17
N PRO A 40 12.23 -44.48 -0.01
CA PRO A 40 11.43 -43.33 0.34
C PRO A 40 12.43 -42.19 0.55
N ILE A 41 12.71 -41.44 -0.50
CA ILE A 41 13.30 -40.12 -0.35
C ILE A 41 12.19 -39.27 0.26
N SER A 42 12.11 -39.31 1.59
CA SER A 42 11.35 -38.36 2.37
C SER A 42 11.77 -36.94 1.96
N PRO A 43 10.85 -36.06 1.56
CA PRO A 43 11.03 -34.65 1.80
C PRO A 43 10.23 -34.31 3.05
N LEU A 44 10.65 -34.82 4.21
CA LEU A 44 10.40 -34.12 5.46
C LEU A 44 11.41 -32.97 5.55
N ARG A 45 11.33 -32.03 4.61
CA ARG A 45 11.66 -30.65 4.91
C ARG A 45 10.37 -30.08 5.47
N SER A 46 10.32 -30.00 6.80
CA SER A 46 9.54 -28.99 7.48
C SER A 46 9.64 -27.68 6.69
N PHE A 47 8.51 -27.19 6.19
CA PHE A 47 8.39 -25.90 5.50
C PHE A 47 8.53 -24.75 6.51
N GLN A 48 9.61 -24.75 7.29
CA GLN A 48 10.14 -23.58 7.99
C GLN A 48 10.97 -22.71 7.04
N SER A 49 10.68 -22.73 5.74
CA SER A 49 11.10 -21.64 4.84
C SER A 49 10.06 -20.52 4.96
N ILE A 50 9.90 -20.02 6.18
CA ILE A 50 9.45 -18.66 6.36
C ILE A 50 10.63 -17.86 5.84
N VAL A 51 10.38 -17.07 4.80
CA VAL A 51 11.28 -16.03 4.30
C VAL A 51 12.01 -15.44 5.51
N GLU A 52 13.33 -15.61 5.60
CA GLU A 52 14.16 -14.79 6.48
C GLU A 52 14.01 -13.37 5.95
N LEU A 53 12.93 -12.71 6.35
CA LEU A 53 12.67 -11.32 6.07
C LEU A 53 13.74 -10.58 6.86
N GLU A 54 14.79 -10.14 6.17
CA GLU A 54 15.84 -9.35 6.80
C GLU A 54 15.20 -8.13 7.46
N ILE A 55 15.17 -8.16 8.80
CA ILE A 55 14.64 -7.07 9.65
C ILE A 55 15.59 -5.86 9.59
N SER A 56 16.86 -6.10 9.27
CA SER A 56 17.91 -5.09 9.18
C SER A 56 19.05 -5.62 8.31
N GLY A 57 19.41 -4.85 7.27
CA GLY A 57 20.46 -5.17 6.30
C GLY A 57 20.72 -3.98 5.38
N PRO A 58 21.86 -3.92 4.67
CA PRO A 58 22.13 -2.87 3.68
C PRO A 58 21.11 -2.95 2.55
N GLY A 59 20.12 -2.06 2.57
CA GLY A 59 18.98 -2.05 1.65
C GLY A 59 17.61 -2.16 2.32
N ALA A 60 17.55 -2.31 3.65
CA ALA A 60 16.29 -2.25 4.38
C ALA A 60 15.64 -0.87 4.25
N LEU A 61 14.34 -0.85 3.96
CA LEU A 61 13.56 0.37 3.80
C LEU A 61 13.23 0.97 5.18
N TRP A 62 12.90 0.12 6.14
CA TRP A 62 12.53 0.51 7.49
C TRP A 62 13.72 0.39 8.45
N SER A 63 13.86 1.37 9.34
CA SER A 63 14.82 1.29 10.44
C SER A 63 14.36 0.28 11.50
N GLU A 64 15.29 -0.21 12.31
CA GLU A 64 15.00 -1.16 13.39
C GLU A 64 13.96 -0.61 14.37
N ASP A 65 14.04 0.67 14.71
CA ASP A 65 13.08 1.34 15.59
C ASP A 65 11.65 1.29 15.03
N VAL A 66 11.50 1.54 13.73
CA VAL A 66 10.20 1.51 13.05
C VAL A 66 9.69 0.07 12.90
N CYS A 67 10.58 -0.87 12.59
CA CYS A 67 10.27 -2.30 12.57
C CYS A 67 9.76 -2.79 13.93
N SER A 68 10.34 -2.33 15.03
CA SER A 68 9.89 -2.63 16.39
C SER A 68 8.45 -2.15 16.61
N LYS A 69 8.14 -0.90 16.21
CA LYS A 69 6.78 -0.36 16.32
C LYS A 69 5.76 -1.15 15.52
N PHE A 70 6.11 -1.65 14.34
CA PHE A 70 5.21 -2.50 13.57
C PHE A 70 4.85 -3.81 14.27
N GLN A 71 5.68 -4.30 15.21
CA GLN A 71 5.38 -5.49 16.00
C GLN A 71 4.37 -5.21 17.12
N ASP A 72 4.33 -3.98 17.62
CA ASP A 72 3.42 -3.55 18.69
C ASP A 72 2.02 -3.17 18.17
N LEU A 73 1.87 -3.00 16.85
CA LEU A 73 0.59 -2.62 16.24
C LEU A 73 -0.37 -3.82 16.13
N PRO A 74 -1.70 -3.57 16.23
CA PRO A 74 -2.70 -4.62 16.04
C PRO A 74 -2.58 -5.28 14.66
N ASP A 75 -2.77 -6.59 14.58
CA ASP A 75 -2.75 -7.31 13.30
C ASP A 75 -3.84 -6.81 12.34
N PHE A 76 -3.65 -7.02 11.04
CA PHE A 76 -4.68 -6.70 10.05
C PHE A 76 -5.86 -7.67 10.18
N THR A 77 -7.09 -7.19 10.02
CA THR A 77 -8.23 -8.10 9.92
C THR A 77 -8.20 -8.89 8.61
N PRO A 78 -8.89 -10.03 8.50
CA PRO A 78 -8.95 -10.78 7.24
C PRO A 78 -9.41 -9.93 6.05
N ALA A 79 -10.42 -9.07 6.25
CA ALA A 79 -10.90 -8.15 5.21
C ALA A 79 -9.87 -7.09 4.81
N GLN A 80 -9.10 -6.56 5.78
CA GLN A 80 -8.00 -5.64 5.49
C GLN A 80 -6.89 -6.35 4.71
N MET A 81 -6.58 -7.59 5.07
CA MET A 81 -5.58 -8.41 4.36
C MET A 81 -5.99 -8.70 2.93
N GLU A 82 -7.24 -9.11 2.68
CA GLU A 82 -7.74 -9.30 1.31
C GLU A 82 -7.59 -8.04 0.47
N ALA A 83 -7.88 -6.87 1.05
CA ALA A 83 -7.74 -5.59 0.38
C ALA A 83 -6.27 -5.18 0.12
N LEU A 84 -5.33 -5.64 0.95
CA LEU A 84 -3.90 -5.32 0.85
C LEU A 84 -3.12 -6.31 -0.01
N ILE A 85 -3.53 -7.58 -0.08
CA ILE A 85 -2.88 -8.62 -0.90
C ILE A 85 -2.80 -8.20 -2.38
N GLY A 86 -3.77 -7.43 -2.87
CA GLY A 86 -3.75 -6.90 -4.24
C GLY A 86 -2.59 -5.93 -4.53
N LEU A 87 -1.94 -5.37 -3.50
CA LEU A 87 -0.74 -4.53 -3.65
C LEU A 87 0.56 -5.35 -3.66
N LEU A 88 0.54 -6.60 -3.20
CA LEU A 88 1.69 -7.49 -3.26
C LEU A 88 1.78 -8.12 -4.66
N ARG A 89 2.98 -8.19 -5.19
CA ARG A 89 3.25 -8.90 -6.44
C ARG A 89 3.20 -10.39 -6.11
N TRP A 90 2.29 -11.11 -6.76
CA TRP A 90 1.91 -12.52 -6.51
C TRP A 90 3.06 -13.55 -6.46
N ARG A 91 4.32 -13.16 -6.69
CA ARG A 91 5.46 -14.07 -6.84
C ARG A 91 5.92 -14.78 -5.56
N GLN A 92 5.42 -14.44 -4.37
CA GLN A 92 5.90 -15.05 -3.11
C GLN A 92 4.84 -15.40 -2.05
N LEU A 93 3.54 -15.31 -2.35
CA LEU A 93 2.50 -15.85 -1.48
C LEU A 93 2.38 -17.37 -1.67
N GLY A 94 3.49 -18.09 -1.51
CA GLY A 94 3.49 -19.55 -1.46
C GLY A 94 2.77 -20.01 -0.20
N ALA A 95 1.57 -20.56 -0.35
CA ALA A 95 0.91 -21.46 0.60
C ALA A 95 0.75 -20.99 2.07
N SER A 96 0.76 -19.67 2.36
CA SER A 96 0.35 -19.13 3.66
C SER A 96 -0.97 -18.35 3.60
N ALA A 97 -1.80 -18.63 2.60
CA ALA A 97 -3.19 -18.16 2.52
C ALA A 97 -4.18 -19.12 3.21
N ASN A 98 -3.68 -20.10 3.97
CA ASN A 98 -4.51 -20.96 4.81
C ASN A 98 -4.79 -20.26 6.14
N GLY A 99 -5.70 -19.28 6.12
CA GLY A 99 -6.41 -18.78 7.31
C GLY A 99 -5.59 -18.07 8.40
N ASN A 100 -4.26 -17.95 8.27
CA ASN A 100 -3.44 -17.26 9.24
C ASN A 100 -3.41 -15.75 8.95
N THR A 101 -3.83 -14.97 9.94
CA THR A 101 -3.73 -13.52 9.97
C THR A 101 -2.26 -13.11 9.84
N LEU A 102 -1.91 -12.39 8.77
CA LEU A 102 -0.57 -11.81 8.61
C LEU A 102 -0.44 -10.60 9.54
N ARG A 103 0.66 -10.55 10.30
CA ARG A 103 0.96 -9.40 11.16
C ARG A 103 1.33 -8.18 10.33
N VAL A 104 1.16 -6.99 10.91
CA VAL A 104 1.55 -5.72 10.25
C VAL A 104 3.02 -5.74 9.85
N SER A 105 3.91 -6.10 10.78
CA SER A 105 5.35 -6.21 10.53
C SER A 105 5.69 -7.18 9.39
N GLN A 106 5.05 -8.35 9.37
CA GLN A 106 5.27 -9.35 8.32
C GLN A 106 4.85 -8.83 6.95
N TYR A 107 3.66 -8.22 6.86
CA TYR A 107 3.17 -7.65 5.61
C TYR A 107 4.08 -6.54 5.08
N LEU A 108 4.51 -5.60 5.93
CA LEU A 108 5.34 -4.48 5.52
C LEU A 108 6.75 -4.90 5.10
N LEU A 109 7.32 -5.93 5.73
CA LEU A 109 8.59 -6.53 5.32
C LEU A 109 8.46 -7.27 3.98
N MET A 110 7.35 -8.00 3.78
CA MET A 110 7.05 -8.60 2.47
C MET A 110 6.91 -7.55 1.37
N PHE A 111 6.21 -6.44 1.67
CA PHE A 111 6.04 -5.34 0.73
C PHE A 111 7.37 -4.67 0.39
N GLN A 112 8.22 -4.40 1.39
CA GLN A 112 9.57 -3.87 1.19
C GLN A 112 10.39 -4.72 0.22
N ASN A 113 10.34 -6.04 0.34
CA ASN A 113 11.15 -6.92 -0.51
C ASN A 113 10.65 -7.00 -1.96
N GLN A 114 9.47 -6.46 -2.24
CA GLN A 114 8.84 -6.47 -3.57
C GLN A 114 8.79 -5.09 -4.23
N ILE A 115 9.12 -4.03 -3.47
CA ILE A 115 9.03 -2.67 -3.97
C ILE A 115 10.13 -2.41 -5.02
N GLU A 116 9.74 -1.94 -6.20
CA GLU A 116 10.70 -1.52 -7.24
C GLU A 116 10.84 0.01 -7.26
N ASP A 117 9.73 0.73 -7.06
CA ASP A 117 9.71 2.19 -6.99
C ASP A 117 9.17 2.66 -5.63
N ARG A 118 9.87 3.58 -4.98
CA ARG A 118 9.45 4.19 -3.71
C ARG A 118 8.08 4.88 -3.82
N LYS A 119 7.64 5.28 -5.02
CA LYS A 119 6.28 5.81 -5.24
C LYS A 119 5.17 4.81 -4.92
N GLU A 120 5.46 3.51 -4.90
CA GLU A 120 4.50 2.49 -4.46
C GLU A 120 4.15 2.66 -2.97
N LEU A 121 5.03 3.29 -2.16
CA LEU A 121 4.74 3.58 -0.74
C LEU A 121 3.56 4.53 -0.56
N ARG A 122 3.36 5.47 -1.48
CA ARG A 122 2.21 6.39 -1.43
C ARG A 122 0.91 5.63 -1.62
N HIS A 123 0.89 4.68 -2.55
CA HIS A 123 -0.28 3.83 -2.80
C HIS A 123 -0.61 2.95 -1.60
N LEU A 124 0.43 2.37 -0.97
CA LEU A 124 0.28 1.62 0.29
C LEU A 124 -0.30 2.51 1.40
N ALA A 125 0.28 3.69 1.63
CA ALA A 125 -0.19 4.63 2.65
C ALA A 125 -1.64 5.06 2.41
N GLN A 126 -2.02 5.39 1.18
CA GLN A 126 -3.40 5.71 0.80
C GLN A 126 -4.35 4.53 1.08
N LYS A 127 -3.95 3.30 0.72
CA LYS A 127 -4.76 2.11 0.97
C LYS A 127 -4.95 1.87 2.47
N LEU A 128 -3.89 1.98 3.26
CA LEU A 128 -3.96 1.84 4.72
C LEU A 128 -4.90 2.88 5.37
N LYS A 129 -4.85 4.14 4.92
CA LYS A 129 -5.81 5.18 5.36
C LYS A 129 -7.25 4.80 5.02
N SER A 130 -7.50 4.31 3.81
CA SER A 130 -8.85 3.89 3.39
C SER A 130 -9.40 2.70 4.20
N LEU A 131 -8.51 1.90 4.77
CA LEU A 131 -8.84 0.76 5.65
C LEU A 131 -8.93 1.16 7.13
N GLY A 132 -8.78 2.44 7.46
CA GLY A 132 -8.79 2.96 8.83
C GLY A 132 -7.52 2.66 9.63
N ARG A 133 -6.44 2.19 8.98
CA ARG A 133 -5.15 1.84 9.62
C ARG A 133 -4.20 3.03 9.64
N THR A 134 -4.67 4.15 10.21
CA THR A 134 -3.86 5.38 10.36
C THR A 134 -2.73 5.21 11.38
N ASP A 135 -2.87 4.25 12.30
CA ASP A 135 -1.84 3.83 13.26
C ASP A 135 -0.57 3.32 12.54
N VAL A 136 -0.75 2.47 11.53
CA VAL A 136 0.36 1.95 10.72
C VAL A 136 1.01 3.09 9.93
N VAL A 137 0.21 3.95 9.32
CA VAL A 137 0.72 5.11 8.57
C VAL A 137 1.51 6.05 9.46
N GLN A 138 1.04 6.29 10.68
CA GLN A 138 1.75 7.12 11.65
C GLN A 138 3.10 6.52 12.05
N ALA A 139 3.17 5.20 12.26
CA ALA A 139 4.44 4.52 12.51
C ALA A 139 5.39 4.61 11.30
N MET A 140 4.88 4.46 10.07
CA MET A 140 5.68 4.64 8.85
C MET A 140 6.27 6.06 8.74
N HIS A 141 5.54 7.09 9.18
CA HIS A 141 5.97 8.50 9.12
C HIS A 141 7.10 8.85 10.09
N GLU A 142 7.43 7.98 11.04
CA GLU A 142 8.57 8.18 11.90
C GLU A 142 9.90 8.05 11.15
N GLN A 143 9.89 7.30 10.05
CA GLN A 143 11.00 7.19 9.10
C GLN A 143 11.04 8.46 8.23
N LYS A 144 11.69 9.51 8.75
CA LYS A 144 11.66 10.86 8.15
C LYS A 144 12.18 10.92 6.71
N ASP A 145 13.17 10.11 6.38
CA ASP A 145 13.75 10.02 5.03
C ASP A 145 12.77 9.47 3.98
N LEU A 146 11.66 8.86 4.42
CA LEU A 146 10.62 8.35 3.53
C LEU A 146 9.39 9.24 3.42
N LEU A 147 9.28 10.32 4.21
CA LEU A 147 8.07 11.17 4.27
C LEU A 147 7.59 11.60 2.88
N ARG A 148 8.50 12.07 2.02
CA ARG A 148 8.20 12.48 0.64
C ARG A 148 7.51 11.41 -0.20
N TRP A 149 7.71 10.14 0.12
CA TRP A 149 7.13 9.00 -0.58
C TRP A 149 5.82 8.50 0.05
N LEU A 150 5.52 8.88 1.29
CA LEU A 150 4.33 8.45 2.02
C LEU A 150 3.12 9.36 1.80
N GLY A 151 3.35 10.63 1.47
CA GLY A 151 2.31 11.67 1.44
C GLY A 151 1.97 12.16 2.85
N PRO A 152 0.89 12.95 3.04
CA PRO A 152 0.49 13.45 4.35
C PRO A 152 0.03 12.32 5.28
N VAL A 153 -0.05 12.55 6.60
CA VAL A 153 -0.69 11.60 7.52
C VAL A 153 -2.20 11.58 7.28
N THR A 154 -2.77 12.74 7.00
CA THR A 154 -4.19 12.89 6.66
C THR A 154 -4.54 12.28 5.29
N PRO A 155 -5.84 11.99 5.03
CA PRO A 155 -6.28 11.58 3.71
C PRO A 155 -5.96 12.64 2.65
N GLU A 156 -5.39 12.23 1.51
CA GLU A 156 -4.91 13.17 0.49
C GLU A 156 -6.01 14.05 -0.11
N GLY A 157 -7.22 13.51 -0.24
CA GLY A 157 -8.38 14.23 -0.75
C GLY A 157 -9.07 15.14 0.28
N GLN A 158 -8.63 15.11 1.55
CA GLN A 158 -9.18 16.02 2.56
C GLN A 158 -8.88 17.46 2.16
N LEU A 159 -9.87 18.35 2.29
CA LEU A 159 -9.70 19.75 1.93
C LEU A 159 -8.94 20.48 3.03
N ILE A 160 -8.07 21.42 2.63
CA ILE A 160 -7.30 22.24 3.57
C ILE A 160 -8.21 23.00 4.55
N LYS A 161 -9.41 23.39 4.10
CA LYS A 161 -10.42 24.08 4.92
C LYS A 161 -10.93 23.25 6.11
N GLU A 162 -10.77 21.92 6.05
CA GLU A 162 -11.19 20.96 7.07
C GLU A 162 -10.09 20.69 8.10
N MET A 163 -8.91 21.32 7.94
CA MET A 163 -7.83 21.27 8.91
C MET A 163 -8.29 21.80 10.27
N ARG A 164 -7.88 21.14 11.36
CA ARG A 164 -8.21 21.59 12.72
C ARG A 164 -7.58 22.96 12.97
N ILE A 165 -8.30 23.85 13.67
CA ILE A 165 -7.86 25.23 13.93
C ILE A 165 -6.47 25.27 14.60
N SER A 166 -6.21 24.36 15.54
CA SER A 166 -4.90 24.27 16.21
C SER A 166 -3.77 23.92 15.24
N GLN A 167 -3.99 22.93 14.37
CA GLN A 167 -3.05 22.51 13.33
C GLN A 167 -2.84 23.64 12.30
N TRP A 168 -3.91 24.31 11.88
CA TRP A 168 -3.85 25.48 10.99
C TRP A 168 -2.98 26.59 11.56
N LEU A 169 -3.22 26.97 12.83
CA LEU A 169 -2.48 28.03 13.48
C LEU A 169 -0.99 27.66 13.60
N GLN A 170 -0.68 26.43 14.01
CA GLN A 170 0.68 25.94 14.11
C GLN A 170 1.40 25.96 12.75
N PHE A 171 0.76 25.41 11.72
CA PHE A 171 1.31 25.32 10.36
C PHE A 171 1.55 26.69 9.74
N THR A 172 0.54 27.57 9.75
CA THR A 172 0.66 28.92 9.16
C THR A 172 1.67 29.80 9.91
N THR A 173 1.77 29.63 11.24
CA THR A 173 2.77 30.35 12.02
C THR A 173 4.18 29.88 11.66
N ALA A 174 4.40 28.57 11.57
CA ALA A 174 5.70 28.00 11.20
C ALA A 174 6.11 28.35 9.76
N LEU A 175 5.17 28.38 8.83
CA LEU A 175 5.41 28.77 7.43
C LEU A 175 5.65 30.28 7.26
N SER A 176 5.10 31.10 8.15
CA SER A 176 5.27 32.56 8.11
C SER A 176 6.64 33.04 8.56
N VAL A 177 7.38 32.22 9.29
CA VAL A 177 8.75 32.56 9.72
C VAL A 177 9.64 32.63 8.49
N THR A 178 10.35 33.75 8.35
CA THR A 178 11.34 33.95 7.29
C THR A 178 12.39 32.86 7.35
N ASN A 179 12.52 32.08 6.27
CA ASN A 179 13.56 31.07 6.15
C ASN A 179 14.80 31.68 5.48
N PRO A 180 16.02 31.50 6.01
CA PRO A 180 17.25 31.98 5.38
C PRO A 180 17.45 31.51 3.94
N THR A 181 16.94 30.34 3.57
CA THR A 181 17.03 29.80 2.19
C THR A 181 15.93 30.30 1.26
N GLY A 182 14.96 31.08 1.79
CA GLY A 182 13.80 31.56 1.02
C GLY A 182 12.66 30.54 0.90
N ASN A 183 12.77 29.36 1.53
CA ASN A 183 11.75 28.31 1.53
C ASN A 183 10.62 28.61 2.54
N ASP A 184 9.99 29.77 2.39
CA ASP A 184 8.89 30.24 3.24
C ASP A 184 7.63 30.55 2.43
N TRP A 185 6.64 31.16 3.08
CA TRP A 185 5.36 31.52 2.49
C TRP A 185 5.46 32.31 1.17
N ARG A 186 6.56 33.04 0.91
CA ARG A 186 6.76 33.79 -0.35
C ARG A 186 7.02 32.86 -1.53
N LEU A 187 7.81 31.80 -1.31
CA LEU A 187 8.02 30.77 -2.31
C LEU A 187 6.72 29.98 -2.54
N LEU A 188 5.95 29.69 -1.48
CA LEU A 188 4.63 29.07 -1.64
C LEU A 188 3.69 29.95 -2.47
N ALA A 189 3.63 31.25 -2.19
CA ALA A 189 2.81 32.19 -2.96
C ALA A 189 3.21 32.20 -4.45
N THR A 190 4.51 32.14 -4.73
CA THR A 190 5.05 32.04 -6.09
C THR A 190 4.63 30.73 -6.76
N LYS A 191 4.74 29.58 -6.08
CA LYS A 191 4.29 28.27 -6.60
C LYS A 191 2.78 28.19 -6.84
N LEU A 192 2.01 29.02 -6.15
CA LEU A 192 0.55 29.14 -6.31
C LEU A 192 0.14 30.20 -7.34
N ASP A 193 1.10 30.82 -8.03
CA ASP A 193 0.88 31.91 -8.98
C ASP A 193 0.13 33.11 -8.36
N ILE A 194 0.36 33.38 -7.08
CA ILE A 194 -0.20 34.55 -6.40
C ILE A 194 0.55 35.80 -6.89
N PRO A 195 -0.14 36.82 -7.41
CA PRO A 195 0.52 38.04 -7.88
C PRO A 195 1.38 38.70 -6.81
N ARG A 196 2.58 39.16 -7.22
CA ARG A 196 3.55 39.82 -6.33
C ARG A 196 2.97 41.02 -5.58
N THR A 197 2.00 41.71 -6.17
CA THR A 197 1.29 42.82 -5.51
C THR A 197 0.62 42.40 -4.21
N PHE A 198 0.03 41.19 -4.13
CA PHE A 198 -0.53 40.67 -2.88
C PHE A 198 0.55 40.32 -1.87
N VAL A 199 1.66 39.72 -2.34
CA VAL A 199 2.81 39.38 -1.49
C VAL A 199 3.37 40.65 -0.83
N ASP A 200 3.62 41.70 -1.61
CA ASP A 200 4.14 42.98 -1.12
C ASP A 200 3.19 43.63 -0.10
N LEU A 201 1.87 43.56 -0.34
CA LEU A 201 0.86 44.03 0.61
C LEU A 201 0.88 43.24 1.93
N TRP A 202 0.97 41.91 1.89
CA TRP A 202 0.97 41.10 3.10
C TRP A 202 2.25 41.24 3.91
N MET A 203 3.39 41.57 3.29
CA MET A 203 4.62 41.93 4.00
C MET A 203 4.45 43.18 4.88
N GLN A 204 3.59 44.12 4.49
CA GLN A 204 3.40 45.39 5.20
C GLN A 204 2.39 45.31 6.34
N GLN A 205 1.47 44.34 6.32
CA GLN A 205 0.32 44.30 7.22
C GLN A 205 0.61 43.75 8.63
N GLY A 206 1.82 43.23 8.90
CA GLY A 206 2.21 42.71 10.23
C GLY A 206 1.38 41.51 10.73
N GLN A 207 0.50 40.95 9.90
CA GLN A 207 -0.28 39.74 10.18
C GLN A 207 0.51 38.49 9.80
N ASN A 208 -0.04 37.30 10.04
CA ASN A 208 0.48 36.03 9.54
C ASN A 208 0.26 35.95 8.01
N PRO A 209 1.31 36.12 7.18
CA PRO A 209 1.15 36.15 5.73
C PRO A 209 0.83 34.76 5.15
N ALA A 210 1.30 33.67 5.77
CA ALA A 210 0.98 32.32 5.31
C ALA A 210 -0.51 32.00 5.41
N ASP A 211 -1.20 32.52 6.43
CA ASP A 211 -2.67 32.42 6.56
C ASP A 211 -3.38 33.04 5.35
N LYS A 212 -2.90 34.18 4.84
CA LYS A 212 -3.46 34.83 3.64
C LYS A 212 -3.18 34.02 2.38
N VAL A 213 -1.97 33.48 2.25
CA VAL A 213 -1.58 32.61 1.12
C VAL A 213 -2.50 31.39 1.08
N LEU A 214 -2.67 30.68 2.18
CA LEU A 214 -3.51 29.47 2.21
C LEU A 214 -5.00 29.79 2.04
N LYS A 215 -5.50 30.90 2.59
CA LYS A 215 -6.88 31.35 2.31
C LYS A 215 -7.10 31.67 0.84
N THR A 216 -6.10 32.23 0.17
CA THR A 216 -6.13 32.46 -1.29
C THR A 216 -6.10 31.13 -2.05
N PHE A 217 -5.27 30.19 -1.61
CA PHE A 217 -5.22 28.84 -2.19
C PHE A 217 -6.57 28.13 -2.09
N MET A 218 -7.26 28.24 -0.96
CA MET A 218 -8.56 27.63 -0.70
C MET A 218 -9.69 28.09 -1.62
N VAL A 219 -9.53 29.21 -2.34
CA VAL A 219 -10.49 29.63 -3.37
C VAL A 219 -10.53 28.61 -4.53
N ARG A 220 -9.43 27.90 -4.77
CA ARG A 220 -9.33 26.80 -5.75
C ARG A 220 -9.80 25.48 -5.11
N VAL A 221 -11.10 25.37 -4.85
CA VAL A 221 -11.69 24.29 -4.01
C VAL A 221 -11.32 22.87 -4.46
N SER A 222 -11.15 22.63 -5.77
CA SER A 222 -10.75 21.33 -6.31
C SER A 222 -9.27 20.98 -6.13
N GLU A 223 -8.41 21.97 -5.90
CA GLU A 223 -6.94 21.80 -5.81
C GLU A 223 -6.41 21.97 -4.40
N ALA A 224 -7.16 22.65 -3.52
CA ALA A 224 -6.78 22.96 -2.14
C ALA A 224 -6.94 21.75 -1.21
N THR A 225 -6.24 20.65 -1.53
CA THR A 225 -6.25 19.40 -0.78
C THR A 225 -5.00 19.25 0.08
N MET A 226 -5.08 18.42 1.12
CA MET A 226 -3.95 18.09 2.00
C MET A 226 -2.82 17.43 1.21
N GLY A 227 -3.13 16.55 0.26
CA GLY A 227 -2.13 15.94 -0.63
C GLY A 227 -1.37 16.97 -1.44
N ARG A 228 -2.07 17.94 -2.05
CA ARG A 228 -1.41 18.98 -2.85
C ARG A 228 -0.56 19.92 -2.00
N LEU A 229 -1.05 20.30 -0.80
CA LEU A 229 -0.27 21.12 0.13
C LEU A 229 0.99 20.38 0.61
N PHE A 230 0.89 19.08 0.90
CA PHE A 230 2.02 18.25 1.26
C PHE A 230 3.08 18.24 0.16
N ASP A 231 2.66 17.98 -1.09
CA ASP A 231 3.57 17.96 -2.24
C ASP A 231 4.30 19.30 -2.41
N LEU A 232 3.59 20.42 -2.25
CA LEU A 232 4.19 21.76 -2.30
C LEU A 232 5.23 21.96 -1.18
N MET A 233 4.98 21.48 0.03
CA MET A 233 5.94 21.58 1.14
C MET A 233 7.19 20.73 0.87
N THR A 234 7.02 19.50 0.35
CA THR A 234 8.14 18.65 -0.05
C THR A 234 8.95 19.27 -1.20
N GLU A 235 8.29 19.83 -2.22
CA GLU A 235 8.94 20.54 -3.32
C GLU A 235 9.71 21.79 -2.86
N MET A 236 9.28 22.42 -1.76
CA MET A 236 9.96 23.55 -1.13
C MET A 236 11.03 23.11 -0.12
N GLU A 237 11.33 21.81 -0.03
CA GLU A 237 12.28 21.25 0.94
C GLU A 237 11.90 21.57 2.40
N ARG A 238 10.60 21.71 2.67
CA ARG A 238 10.01 21.94 4.00
C ARG A 238 9.36 20.67 4.53
N GLU A 239 10.16 19.61 4.63
CA GLU A 239 9.71 18.31 5.19
C GLU A 239 9.26 18.45 6.65
N ASP A 240 9.79 19.44 7.38
CA ASP A 240 9.35 19.83 8.73
C ASP A 240 7.87 20.24 8.76
N LEU A 241 7.42 21.01 7.77
CA LEU A 241 6.03 21.42 7.62
C LEU A 241 5.18 20.31 7.02
N ALA A 242 5.72 19.55 6.06
CA ALA A 242 5.04 18.41 5.45
C ALA A 242 4.64 17.36 6.50
N ALA A 243 5.50 17.11 7.49
CA ALA A 243 5.23 16.20 8.61
C ALA A 243 4.08 16.66 9.53
N MET A 244 3.67 17.92 9.46
CA MET A 244 2.52 18.44 10.22
C MET A 244 1.17 18.21 9.54
N LEU A 245 1.16 17.71 8.30
CA LEU A 245 -0.03 17.54 7.44
C LEU A 245 -0.48 16.08 7.39
#